data_AF-A0A068F650-F1
#
_entry.id   AF-A0A068F650-F1
#
_cell.length_a   1.000
_cell.length_b   1.000
_cell.length_c   1.000
_cell.angle_alpha   90.00
_cell.angle_beta   90.00
_cell.angle_gamma   90.00
#
_symmetry.space_group_name_H-M   'P 1'
#
loop_
_entity.id
_entity.type
_entity.pdbx_description
1 polymer ?
#
loop_
_entity_poly.entity_id
_entity_poly.type
_entity_poly.pdbx_seq_one_letter_code
_entity_poly.pdbx_strand_id
1 'polypeptide(L)'
;HRGFSGLQGPPGSPGSPGEQGPSGASGPAGPRGPPGSAGSPGKDGLNGLPGPIGPPGPRGRTGDSGPAGPPGPPGPPGPPGPPSGGYDFSFLPQPPQEKSQDGGRYYRADDANVVRDRDLEVDTTLKSLSQQIENIRSPEGSRKNPARTCRDLKMCHSDWKSGEYWIDPNQGCNLDAIKVYCNMETGQTCVFPTQPSVPQKNWYISPNPKEKKHVWFGESMTDGFQFEYGSEG
;
A
#
# COMPACT_ATOMS: atom_id res chain seq x y z
N HIS A 1 99.19 -14.01 19.40
CA HIS A 1 97.95 -13.89 18.62
C HIS A 1 97.35 -12.51 18.86
N ARG A 2 97.17 -11.71 17.80
CA ARG A 2 96.59 -10.36 17.84
C ARG A 2 95.06 -10.48 17.71
N GLY A 3 94.32 -9.96 18.70
CA GLY A 3 92.85 -9.98 18.74
C GLY A 3 92.25 -8.88 17.87
N PHE A 4 91.06 -9.18 17.32
CA PHE A 4 90.31 -8.41 16.34
C PHE A 4 89.87 -7.03 16.83
N SER A 5 89.96 -6.03 15.94
CA SER A 5 89.39 -4.69 16.09
C SER A 5 87.87 -4.73 15.95
N GLY A 6 87.17 -4.03 16.87
CA GLY A 6 85.73 -4.08 17.06
C GLY A 6 84.88 -3.54 15.89
N LEU A 7 83.63 -4.00 15.86
CA LEU A 7 82.62 -3.72 14.84
C LEU A 7 82.21 -2.24 14.80
N GLN A 8 81.95 -1.74 13.58
CA GLN A 8 81.46 -0.38 13.33
C GLN A 8 80.04 -0.21 13.91
N GLY A 9 79.82 0.89 14.62
CA GLY A 9 78.52 1.20 15.23
C GLY A 9 77.42 1.45 14.20
N PRO A 10 76.14 1.19 14.56
CA PRO A 10 75.02 1.36 13.65
C PRO A 10 74.78 2.84 13.28
N PRO A 11 74.16 3.13 12.11
CA PRO A 11 73.79 4.48 11.71
C PRO A 11 72.86 5.17 12.71
N GLY A 12 73.01 6.49 12.87
CA GLY A 12 72.14 7.29 13.72
C GLY A 12 70.69 7.34 13.23
N SER A 13 69.75 7.53 14.15
CA SER A 13 68.32 7.62 13.85
C SER A 13 67.96 8.87 13.04
N PRO A 14 66.96 8.82 12.14
CA PRO A 14 66.47 9.99 11.41
C PRO A 14 65.98 11.10 12.36
N GLY A 15 66.16 12.36 11.95
CA GLY A 15 65.67 13.53 12.69
C GLY A 15 64.14 13.60 12.72
N SER A 16 63.60 14.24 13.76
CA SER A 16 62.15 14.43 13.93
C SER A 16 61.57 15.37 12.85
N PRO A 17 60.31 15.16 12.40
CA PRO A 17 59.64 16.07 11.48
C PRO A 17 59.56 17.50 12.04
N GLY A 18 59.64 18.51 11.15
CA GLY A 18 59.51 19.91 11.53
C GLY A 18 58.09 20.28 11.99
N GLU A 19 57.98 21.29 12.84
CA GLU A 19 56.68 21.76 13.35
C GLU A 19 55.81 22.38 12.24
N GLN A 20 54.50 22.19 12.36
CA GLN A 20 53.52 22.76 11.44
C GLN A 20 53.46 24.28 11.59
N GLY A 21 53.52 25.01 10.48
CA GLY A 21 53.43 26.47 10.47
C GLY A 21 52.08 26.99 11.00
N PRO A 22 52.05 28.23 11.55
CA PRO A 22 50.83 28.81 12.11
C PRO A 22 49.75 29.03 11.03
N SER A 23 48.49 28.95 11.44
CA SER A 23 47.35 29.25 10.56
C SER A 23 47.35 30.72 10.13
N GLY A 24 47.00 30.98 8.86
CA GLY A 24 46.91 32.35 8.32
C GLY A 24 45.81 33.18 8.99
N ALA A 25 46.00 34.50 9.04
CA ALA A 25 45.03 35.43 9.61
C ALA A 25 43.70 35.43 8.83
N SER A 26 42.58 35.61 9.54
CA SER A 26 41.25 35.74 8.93
C SER A 26 41.17 36.98 8.04
N GLY A 27 40.53 36.85 6.87
CA GLY A 27 40.32 37.98 5.95
C GLY A 27 39.38 39.05 6.52
N PRO A 28 39.48 40.31 6.03
CA PRO A 28 38.62 41.39 6.49
C PRO A 28 37.14 41.15 6.13
N ALA A 29 36.24 41.67 6.95
CA ALA A 29 34.80 41.62 6.69
C ALA A 29 34.43 42.39 5.41
N GLY A 30 33.49 41.86 4.63
CA GLY A 30 33.00 42.52 3.42
C GLY A 30 32.23 43.82 3.70
N PRO A 31 32.13 44.74 2.73
CA PRO A 31 31.40 45.98 2.89
C PRO A 31 29.90 45.76 3.10
N ARG A 32 29.25 46.65 3.86
CA ARG A 32 27.79 46.64 4.09
C ARG A 32 27.06 46.92 2.77
N GLY A 33 26.03 46.12 2.46
CA GLY A 33 25.18 46.33 1.27
C GLY A 33 24.40 47.65 1.30
N PRO A 34 23.94 48.15 0.15
CA PRO A 34 23.16 49.38 0.06
C PRO A 34 21.80 49.27 0.77
N PRO A 35 21.21 50.39 1.24
CA PRO A 35 19.86 50.40 1.81
C PRO A 35 18.80 49.95 0.80
N GLY A 36 17.80 49.17 1.24
CA GLY A 36 16.66 48.77 0.41
C GLY A 36 15.74 49.96 0.06
N SER A 37 14.97 49.83 -1.01
CA SER A 37 13.98 50.82 -1.44
C SER A 37 12.82 50.94 -0.43
N ALA A 38 12.20 52.14 -0.36
CA ALA A 38 11.04 52.39 0.49
C ALA A 38 9.82 51.57 0.05
N GLY A 39 9.13 50.95 1.01
CA GLY A 39 7.92 50.15 0.76
C GLY A 39 6.68 51.01 0.45
N SER A 40 5.71 50.43 -0.25
CA SER A 40 4.40 51.04 -0.52
C SER A 40 3.53 51.16 0.75
N PRO A 41 2.54 52.08 0.81
CA PRO A 41 1.64 52.22 1.95
C PRO A 41 0.91 50.92 2.30
N GLY A 42 0.80 50.63 3.60
CA GLY A 42 0.18 49.40 4.12
C GLY A 42 -1.34 49.36 3.93
N LYS A 43 -1.87 48.15 3.73
CA LYS A 43 -3.30 47.81 3.72
C LYS A 43 -3.79 47.53 5.15
N ASP A 44 -5.07 47.81 5.42
CA ASP A 44 -5.71 47.69 6.74
C ASP A 44 -5.39 46.37 7.46
N GLY A 45 -5.20 46.44 8.78
CA GLY A 45 -4.67 45.35 9.60
C GLY A 45 -5.57 44.11 9.65
N LEU A 46 -4.98 42.93 9.45
CA LEU A 46 -5.62 41.63 9.65
C LEU A 46 -5.63 41.26 11.15
N ASN A 47 -6.68 40.53 11.58
CA ASN A 47 -6.75 39.92 12.92
C ASN A 47 -5.50 39.09 13.21
N GLY A 48 -5.01 39.19 14.46
CA GLY A 48 -3.81 38.49 14.92
C GLY A 48 -3.85 36.99 14.65
N LEU A 49 -2.72 36.44 14.20
CA LEU A 49 -2.56 35.01 13.94
C LEU A 49 -2.86 34.20 15.23
N PRO A 50 -3.58 33.07 15.15
CA PRO A 50 -3.72 32.16 16.27
C PRO A 50 -2.36 31.77 16.84
N GLY A 51 -2.27 31.67 18.16
CA GLY A 51 -1.02 31.28 18.84
C GLY A 51 -0.49 29.92 18.36
N PRO A 52 0.81 29.65 18.55
CA PRO A 52 1.40 28.38 18.13
C PRO A 52 0.68 27.20 18.77
N ILE A 53 0.49 26.12 18.00
CA ILE A 53 -0.07 24.86 18.49
C ILE A 53 0.80 24.36 19.65
N GLY A 54 0.17 24.02 20.77
CA GLY A 54 0.86 23.47 21.94
C GLY A 54 1.59 22.17 21.60
N PRO A 55 2.62 21.79 22.38
CA PRO A 55 3.37 20.56 22.13
C PRO A 55 2.43 19.33 22.15
N PRO A 56 2.71 18.29 21.34
CA PRO A 56 1.94 17.05 21.36
C PRO A 56 1.84 16.48 22.78
N GLY A 57 0.64 16.03 23.15
CA GLY A 57 0.42 15.38 24.44
C GLY A 57 1.28 14.12 24.60
N PRO A 58 1.58 13.69 25.84
CA PRO A 58 2.36 12.48 26.09
C PRO A 58 1.66 11.25 25.49
N ARG A 59 2.45 10.32 24.96
CA ARG A 59 1.95 9.05 24.40
C ARG A 59 1.16 8.30 25.49
N GLY A 60 -0.07 7.89 25.14
CA GLY A 60 -0.91 7.08 26.03
C GLY A 60 -0.21 5.78 26.45
N ARG A 61 -0.51 5.30 27.66
CA ARG A 61 0.03 4.03 28.17
C ARG A 61 -0.37 2.89 27.23
N THR A 62 0.53 1.94 27.02
CA THR A 62 0.25 0.68 26.32
C THR A 62 -0.94 0.00 27.01
N GLY A 63 -1.99 -0.31 26.25
CA GLY A 63 -3.16 -1.00 26.80
C GLY A 63 -2.80 -2.39 27.30
N ASP A 64 -3.44 -2.82 28.38
CA ASP A 64 -3.26 -4.16 28.94
C ASP A 64 -3.67 -5.24 27.91
N SER A 65 -2.97 -6.38 27.94
CA SER A 65 -3.33 -7.52 27.09
C SER A 65 -4.75 -7.99 27.38
N GLY A 66 -5.56 -8.13 26.34
CA GLY A 66 -6.94 -8.61 26.48
C GLY A 66 -7.00 -10.04 27.07
N PRO A 67 -8.09 -10.39 27.77
CA PRO A 67 -8.27 -11.73 28.33
C PRO A 67 -8.32 -12.80 27.22
N ALA A 68 -7.88 -14.01 27.55
CA ALA A 68 -7.99 -15.16 26.65
C ALA A 68 -9.47 -15.43 26.30
N GLY A 69 -9.73 -15.72 25.02
CA GLY A 69 -11.07 -16.06 24.55
C GLY A 69 -11.60 -17.37 25.16
N PRO A 70 -12.92 -17.55 25.26
CA PRO A 70 -13.51 -18.78 25.78
C PRO A 70 -13.24 -19.98 24.84
N PRO A 71 -13.21 -21.22 25.36
CA PRO A 71 -13.14 -22.42 24.53
C PRO A 71 -14.28 -22.50 23.51
N GLY A 72 -13.98 -23.00 22.30
CA GLY A 72 -14.99 -23.18 21.25
C GLY A 72 -16.04 -24.25 21.60
N PRO A 73 -17.24 -24.20 20.99
CA PRO A 73 -18.30 -25.17 21.24
C PRO A 73 -17.96 -26.57 20.70
N PRO A 74 -18.55 -27.65 21.26
CA PRO A 74 -18.43 -28.99 20.71
C PRO A 74 -18.93 -29.09 19.26
N GLY A 75 -18.26 -29.91 18.45
CA GLY A 75 -18.67 -30.16 17.07
C GLY A 75 -20.01 -30.91 16.95
N PRO A 76 -20.71 -30.81 15.81
CA PRO A 76 -22.01 -31.46 15.62
C PRO A 76 -21.91 -32.99 15.52
N PRO A 77 -22.99 -33.74 15.83
CA PRO A 77 -23.05 -35.19 15.67
C PRO A 77 -22.85 -35.63 14.21
N GLY A 78 -22.19 -36.76 13.99
CA GLY A 78 -22.02 -37.36 12.67
C GLY A 78 -23.33 -37.85 12.05
N PRO A 79 -23.41 -37.99 10.71
CA PRO A 79 -24.63 -38.40 10.02
C PRO A 79 -25.01 -39.88 10.29
N PRO A 80 -26.32 -40.23 10.21
CA PRO A 80 -26.79 -41.61 10.39
C PRO A 80 -26.26 -42.57 9.32
N GLY A 81 -25.92 -43.80 9.73
CA GLY A 81 -25.49 -44.86 8.82
C GLY A 81 -26.62 -45.39 7.90
N PRO A 82 -26.29 -45.96 6.74
CA PRO A 82 -27.28 -46.42 5.77
C PRO A 82 -28.02 -47.70 6.21
N PRO A 83 -29.28 -47.91 5.77
CA PRO A 83 -30.14 -49.00 6.23
C PRO A 83 -29.78 -50.34 5.57
N SER A 84 -29.75 -51.41 6.37
CA SER A 84 -29.59 -52.79 5.93
C SER A 84 -30.94 -53.42 5.57
N GLY A 85 -31.14 -53.79 4.30
CA GLY A 85 -32.26 -54.61 3.84
C GLY A 85 -31.83 -56.06 3.67
N GLY A 86 -32.59 -57.00 4.23
CA GLY A 86 -32.40 -58.45 4.07
C GLY A 86 -33.59 -59.13 3.39
N TYR A 87 -33.29 -60.08 2.51
CA TYR A 87 -34.02 -61.29 2.04
C TYR A 87 -33.25 -61.82 0.81
N ASP A 88 -33.26 -63.07 0.34
CA ASP A 88 -33.52 -64.45 0.78
C ASP A 88 -32.91 -65.35 -0.33
N PHE A 89 -32.53 -66.59 -0.02
CA PHE A 89 -31.65 -67.49 -0.79
C PHE A 89 -32.35 -68.27 -1.92
N SER A 90 -31.67 -68.55 -3.06
CA SER A 90 -31.60 -69.90 -3.68
C SER A 90 -30.88 -70.02 -5.05
N PHE A 91 -30.03 -71.05 -5.13
CA PHE A 91 -29.55 -71.85 -6.28
C PHE A 91 -28.20 -71.56 -6.99
N LEU A 92 -27.26 -72.51 -6.74
CA LEU A 92 -26.08 -73.01 -7.49
C LEU A 92 -24.68 -72.76 -6.88
N PRO A 93 -23.73 -73.72 -7.01
CA PRO A 93 -22.71 -74.01 -5.99
C PRO A 93 -21.26 -73.67 -6.39
N GLN A 94 -20.42 -73.28 -5.41
CA GLN A 94 -18.95 -73.48 -5.24
C GLN A 94 -18.31 -72.34 -4.40
N PRO A 95 -17.13 -72.52 -3.75
CA PRO A 95 -16.70 -73.50 -2.75
C PRO A 95 -16.35 -72.77 -1.39
N PRO A 96 -15.48 -73.25 -0.47
CA PRO A 96 -15.73 -73.28 0.97
C PRO A 96 -15.54 -71.95 1.74
N GLN A 97 -16.37 -71.78 2.78
CA GLN A 97 -16.14 -71.14 4.08
C GLN A 97 -14.64 -70.99 4.45
N GLU A 98 -14.14 -69.90 5.04
CA GLU A 98 -14.56 -69.07 6.17
C GLU A 98 -13.63 -67.84 6.10
N LYS A 99 -14.01 -66.60 6.42
CA LYS A 99 -14.37 -66.17 7.76
C LYS A 99 -14.96 -64.77 7.64
N SER A 100 -16.28 -64.68 7.66
CA SER A 100 -16.97 -63.44 8.00
C SER A 100 -16.77 -63.20 9.49
N GLN A 101 -15.94 -62.23 9.88
CA GLN A 101 -15.97 -61.71 11.23
C GLN A 101 -15.60 -60.23 11.27
N ASP A 102 -16.59 -59.45 11.68
CA ASP A 102 -16.55 -58.13 12.33
C ASP A 102 -16.22 -56.89 11.49
N GLY A 103 -17.29 -56.18 11.10
CA GLY A 103 -17.86 -55.23 12.07
C GLY A 103 -17.02 -53.99 12.41
N GLY A 104 -16.13 -53.56 11.53
CA GLY A 104 -15.45 -52.28 11.71
C GLY A 104 -14.78 -51.85 10.41
N ARG A 105 -15.40 -50.97 9.63
CA ARG A 105 -14.62 -50.10 8.74
C ARG A 105 -14.14 -48.95 9.58
N TYR A 106 -13.06 -49.22 10.31
CA TYR A 106 -12.17 -48.21 10.85
C TYR A 106 -11.94 -47.18 9.73
N TYR A 107 -12.13 -45.90 10.03
CA TYR A 107 -11.56 -44.82 9.23
C TYR A 107 -10.08 -45.15 9.02
N ARG A 108 -9.76 -45.74 7.86
CA ARG A 108 -8.40 -46.12 7.53
C ARG A 108 -7.80 -44.87 6.91
N ALA A 109 -6.99 -44.17 7.70
CA ALA A 109 -6.25 -42.98 7.28
C ALA A 109 -5.32 -43.23 6.05
N ASP A 110 -5.20 -44.48 5.62
CA ASP A 110 -4.31 -44.94 4.55
C ASP A 110 -5.00 -45.04 3.16
N ASP A 111 -6.24 -44.56 3.00
CA ASP A 111 -6.87 -44.51 1.68
C ASP A 111 -6.24 -43.40 0.83
N ALA A 112 -5.31 -43.77 -0.05
CA ALA A 112 -4.49 -42.85 -0.83
C ALA A 112 -5.30 -41.91 -1.74
N ASN A 113 -6.54 -42.25 -2.10
CA ASN A 113 -7.42 -41.37 -2.88
C ASN A 113 -8.00 -40.23 -2.02
N VAL A 114 -8.36 -40.51 -0.76
CA VAL A 114 -8.93 -39.52 0.18
C VAL A 114 -7.83 -38.55 0.66
N VAL A 115 -6.61 -39.06 0.87
CA VAL A 115 -5.46 -38.23 1.26
C VAL A 115 -5.01 -37.30 0.13
N ARG A 116 -4.94 -37.79 -1.12
CA ARG A 116 -4.60 -36.94 -2.29
C ARG A 116 -5.61 -35.82 -2.55
N ASP A 117 -6.89 -36.08 -2.32
CA ASP A 117 -7.95 -35.07 -2.46
C ASP A 117 -7.83 -33.98 -1.39
N ARG A 118 -7.53 -34.38 -0.13
CA ARG A 118 -7.22 -33.44 0.95
C ARG A 118 -5.94 -32.64 0.70
N ASP A 119 -4.89 -33.27 0.20
CA ASP A 119 -3.63 -32.58 -0.10
C ASP A 119 -3.85 -31.57 -1.24
N LEU A 120 -4.68 -31.91 -2.24
CA LEU A 120 -5.07 -30.97 -3.30
C LEU A 120 -5.95 -29.82 -2.76
N GLU A 121 -6.88 -30.10 -1.85
CA GLU A 121 -7.69 -29.08 -1.17
C GLU A 121 -6.82 -28.14 -0.31
N VAL A 122 -5.84 -28.69 0.41
CA VAL A 122 -4.87 -27.90 1.18
C VAL A 122 -4.00 -27.07 0.23
N ASP A 123 -3.48 -27.66 -0.84
CA ASP A 123 -2.65 -26.93 -1.81
C ASP A 123 -3.42 -25.80 -2.52
N THR A 124 -4.69 -26.02 -2.84
CA THR A 124 -5.54 -25.01 -3.47
C THR A 124 -5.88 -23.88 -2.51
N THR A 125 -6.21 -24.18 -1.25
CA THR A 125 -6.45 -23.16 -0.22
C THR A 125 -5.21 -22.35 0.11
N LEU A 126 -4.04 -23.00 0.18
CA LEU A 126 -2.76 -22.32 0.45
C LEU A 126 -2.36 -21.37 -0.68
N LYS A 127 -2.57 -21.76 -1.94
CA LYS A 127 -2.41 -20.88 -3.10
C LYS A 127 -3.39 -19.70 -3.07
N SER A 128 -4.65 -19.96 -2.71
CA SER A 128 -5.67 -18.90 -2.60
C SER A 128 -5.30 -17.88 -1.53
N LEU A 129 -4.91 -18.33 -0.34
CA LEU A 129 -4.43 -17.47 0.75
C LEU A 129 -3.17 -16.68 0.36
N SER A 130 -2.22 -17.34 -0.31
CA SER A 130 -1.00 -16.68 -0.80
C SER A 130 -1.33 -15.56 -1.78
N GLN A 131 -2.26 -15.81 -2.71
CA GLN A 131 -2.73 -14.80 -3.66
C GLN A 131 -3.48 -13.65 -2.96
N GLN A 132 -4.29 -13.94 -1.94
CA GLN A 132 -4.96 -12.90 -1.15
C GLN A 132 -3.96 -11.99 -0.44
N ILE A 133 -2.91 -12.56 0.14
CA ILE A 133 -1.84 -11.79 0.79
C ILE A 133 -1.09 -10.95 -0.24
N GLU A 134 -0.80 -11.50 -1.41
CA GLU A 134 -0.13 -10.77 -2.50
C GLU A 134 -0.98 -9.58 -2.98
N ASN A 135 -2.30 -9.76 -3.14
CA ASN A 135 -3.22 -8.68 -3.53
C ASN A 135 -3.29 -7.55 -2.49
N ILE A 136 -3.12 -7.85 -1.20
CA ILE A 136 -3.06 -6.83 -0.14
C ILE A 136 -1.73 -6.07 -0.17
N ARG A 137 -0.63 -6.77 -0.48
CA ARG A 137 0.72 -6.19 -0.48
C ARG A 137 1.02 -5.39 -1.74
N SER A 138 0.51 -5.85 -2.88
CA SER A 138 0.72 -5.29 -4.20
C SER A 138 -0.63 -5.26 -4.93
N PRO A 139 -1.48 -4.25 -4.64
CA PRO A 139 -2.78 -4.15 -5.28
C PRO A 139 -2.62 -3.96 -6.78
N GLU A 140 -3.44 -4.70 -7.54
CA GLU A 140 -3.43 -4.73 -8.99
C GLU A 140 -3.96 -3.42 -9.62
N GLY A 141 -4.60 -2.54 -8.84
CA GLY A 141 -5.27 -1.37 -9.40
C GLY A 141 -6.51 -1.73 -10.23
N SER A 142 -7.12 -2.89 -9.95
CA SER A 142 -8.41 -3.30 -10.49
C SER A 142 -9.54 -2.82 -9.57
N ARG A 143 -10.79 -2.77 -10.04
CA ARG A 143 -11.94 -2.30 -9.21
C ARG A 143 -12.11 -3.09 -7.92
N LYS A 144 -11.75 -4.38 -7.93
CA LYS A 144 -11.84 -5.26 -6.74
C LYS A 144 -10.65 -5.08 -5.79
N ASN A 145 -9.48 -4.76 -6.32
CA ASN A 145 -8.25 -4.54 -5.57
C ASN A 145 -7.62 -3.22 -6.02
N PRO A 146 -8.25 -2.08 -5.69
CA PRO A 146 -7.72 -0.79 -6.08
C PRO A 146 -6.42 -0.52 -5.35
N ALA A 147 -5.51 0.18 -6.01
CA ALA A 147 -4.30 0.64 -5.35
C ALA A 147 -4.54 1.97 -4.64
N ARG A 148 -3.65 2.38 -3.73
CA ARG A 148 -3.84 3.67 -3.05
C ARG A 148 -3.66 4.86 -3.98
N THR A 149 -2.62 4.84 -4.81
CA THR A 149 -2.36 5.87 -5.84
C THR A 149 -1.67 5.25 -7.06
N CYS A 150 -1.68 5.95 -8.20
CA CYS A 150 -0.89 5.54 -9.37
C CYS A 150 0.61 5.49 -9.10
N ARG A 151 1.10 6.29 -8.14
CA ARG A 151 2.51 6.27 -7.73
C ARG A 151 2.84 4.97 -7.02
N ASP A 152 1.95 4.48 -6.16
CA ASP A 152 2.12 3.19 -5.48
C ASP A 152 2.11 2.04 -6.49
N LEU A 153 1.18 2.06 -7.46
CA LEU A 153 1.18 1.09 -8.56
C LEU A 153 2.51 1.07 -9.30
N LYS A 154 3.03 2.24 -9.69
CA LYS A 154 4.32 2.35 -10.38
C LYS A 154 5.49 1.82 -9.53
N MET A 155 5.48 2.05 -8.22
CA MET A 155 6.54 1.58 -7.33
C MET A 155 6.51 0.07 -7.14
N CYS A 156 5.32 -0.54 -7.11
CA CYS A 156 5.14 -1.98 -7.00
C CYS A 156 5.35 -2.70 -8.35
N HIS A 157 5.00 -2.05 -9.45
CA HIS A 157 4.95 -2.62 -10.80
C HIS A 157 5.64 -1.70 -11.82
N SER A 158 6.97 -1.78 -11.90
CA SER A 158 7.77 -0.92 -12.79
C SER A 158 7.60 -1.24 -14.29
N ASP A 159 7.10 -2.43 -14.61
CA ASP A 159 6.90 -2.95 -15.95
C ASP A 159 5.52 -2.58 -16.55
N TRP A 160 4.61 -2.10 -15.70
CA TRP A 160 3.25 -1.74 -16.09
C TRP A 160 3.19 -0.49 -16.96
N LYS A 161 2.14 -0.42 -17.78
CA LYS A 161 1.97 0.64 -18.79
C LYS A 161 1.01 1.71 -18.30
N SER A 162 1.19 2.92 -18.80
CA SER A 162 0.23 3.99 -18.59
C SER A 162 -1.14 3.57 -19.12
N GLY A 163 -2.20 3.89 -18.37
CA GLY A 163 -3.53 3.39 -18.68
C GLY A 163 -4.54 3.73 -17.60
N GLU A 164 -5.72 3.13 -17.70
CA GLU A 164 -6.80 3.31 -16.74
C GLU A 164 -6.69 2.29 -15.61
N TYR A 165 -6.76 2.77 -14.37
CA TYR A 165 -6.69 1.96 -13.16
C TYR A 165 -7.70 2.47 -12.13
N TRP A 166 -7.99 1.63 -11.14
CA TRP A 166 -8.80 1.99 -9.98
C TRP A 166 -7.91 2.28 -8.79
N ILE A 167 -8.18 3.40 -8.13
CA ILE A 167 -7.48 3.78 -6.92
C ILE A 167 -8.45 4.11 -5.78
N ASP A 168 -8.01 3.85 -4.56
CA ASP A 168 -8.69 4.13 -3.31
C ASP A 168 -7.72 4.83 -2.33
N PRO A 169 -7.62 6.17 -2.40
CA PRO A 169 -6.68 6.94 -1.58
C PRO A 169 -7.08 6.99 -0.10
N ASN A 170 -8.39 6.97 0.18
CA ASN A 170 -8.96 6.99 1.53
C ASN A 170 -8.92 5.61 2.21
N GLN A 171 -8.73 4.55 1.44
CA GLN A 171 -8.69 3.16 1.88
C GLN A 171 -10.00 2.73 2.57
N GLY A 172 -10.00 1.53 3.13
CA GLY A 172 -11.14 0.99 3.84
C GLY A 172 -12.08 0.27 2.88
N CYS A 173 -13.23 0.87 2.60
CA CYS A 173 -14.24 0.25 1.75
C CYS A 173 -13.95 0.53 0.28
N ASN A 174 -13.41 -0.44 -0.46
CA ASN A 174 -13.05 -0.29 -1.87
C ASN A 174 -14.22 -0.01 -2.85
N LEU A 175 -15.47 0.12 -2.37
CA LEU A 175 -16.65 0.40 -3.20
C LEU A 175 -16.71 1.85 -3.67
N ASP A 176 -16.05 2.78 -2.97
CA ASP A 176 -15.94 4.19 -3.35
C ASP A 176 -14.65 4.51 -4.12
N ALA A 177 -13.92 3.48 -4.54
CA ALA A 177 -12.74 3.63 -5.37
C ALA A 177 -13.08 4.39 -6.67
N ILE A 178 -12.13 5.18 -7.15
CA ILE A 178 -12.30 6.01 -8.34
C ILE A 178 -11.47 5.46 -9.50
N LYS A 179 -12.05 5.54 -10.70
CA LYS A 179 -11.33 5.25 -11.94
C LYS A 179 -10.50 6.45 -12.34
N VAL A 180 -9.21 6.23 -12.60
CA VAL A 180 -8.22 7.27 -12.94
C VAL A 180 -7.34 6.81 -14.08
N TYR A 181 -6.67 7.76 -14.73
CA TYR A 181 -5.57 7.43 -15.63
C TYR A 181 -4.24 7.58 -14.92
N CYS A 182 -3.48 6.49 -14.87
CA CYS A 182 -2.15 6.45 -14.31
C CYS A 182 -1.12 6.63 -15.42
N ASN A 183 -0.29 7.67 -15.29
CA ASN A 183 0.92 7.77 -16.09
C ASN A 183 2.03 6.99 -15.38
N MET A 184 2.42 5.83 -15.90
CA MET A 184 3.48 4.98 -15.30
C MET A 184 4.89 5.51 -15.57
N GLU A 185 5.08 6.43 -16.51
CA GLU A 185 6.37 7.09 -16.75
C GLU A 185 6.65 8.14 -15.67
N THR A 186 5.65 8.93 -15.30
CA THR A 186 5.80 10.02 -14.30
C THR A 186 5.34 9.61 -12.90
N GLY A 187 4.39 8.67 -12.78
CA GLY A 187 3.68 8.31 -11.56
C GLY A 187 2.50 9.24 -11.24
N GLN A 188 2.05 10.06 -12.20
CA GLN A 188 0.92 10.97 -12.01
C GLN A 188 -0.41 10.22 -12.00
N THR A 189 -1.34 10.73 -11.19
CA THR A 189 -2.73 10.30 -11.12
C THR A 189 -3.61 11.36 -11.76
N CYS A 190 -4.28 11.02 -12.86
CA CYS A 190 -5.17 11.94 -13.57
C CYS A 190 -6.63 11.56 -13.32
N VAL A 191 -7.37 12.44 -12.63
CA VAL A 191 -8.81 12.31 -12.42
C VAL A 191 -9.52 13.15 -13.48
N PHE A 192 -10.41 12.54 -14.25
CA PHE A 192 -11.16 13.25 -15.28
C PHE A 192 -12.45 13.85 -14.73
N PRO A 193 -12.89 14.99 -15.29
CA PRO A 193 -14.22 15.51 -15.00
C PRO A 193 -15.30 14.57 -15.54
N THR A 194 -16.44 14.51 -14.86
CA THR A 194 -17.60 13.70 -15.28
C THR A 194 -18.13 14.16 -16.64
N GLN A 195 -18.06 15.46 -16.89
CA GLN A 195 -18.40 16.07 -18.19
C GLN A 195 -17.15 16.75 -18.78
N PRO A 196 -16.45 16.10 -19.73
CA PRO A 196 -15.17 16.61 -20.26
C PRO A 196 -15.33 17.76 -21.26
N SER A 197 -16.52 18.00 -21.77
CA SER A 197 -16.76 19.02 -22.80
C SER A 197 -18.05 19.77 -22.54
N VAL A 198 -17.98 21.09 -22.67
CA VAL A 198 -19.13 21.99 -22.63
C VAL A 198 -19.50 22.32 -24.09
N PRO A 199 -20.76 22.09 -24.52
CA PRO A 199 -21.14 22.33 -25.92
C PRO A 199 -20.96 23.81 -26.30
N GLN A 200 -20.44 24.04 -27.49
CA GLN A 200 -20.18 25.38 -28.00
C GLN A 200 -21.48 26.01 -28.51
N LYS A 201 -22.11 26.84 -27.69
CA LYS A 201 -23.32 27.62 -28.02
C LYS A 201 -23.26 29.00 -27.39
N ASN A 202 -24.24 29.86 -27.71
CA ASN A 202 -24.45 31.09 -26.95
C ASN A 202 -25.07 30.72 -25.60
N TRP A 203 -24.31 30.93 -24.52
CA TRP A 203 -24.70 30.59 -23.14
C TRP A 203 -25.29 31.78 -22.37
N TYR A 204 -25.02 33.00 -22.80
CA TYR A 204 -25.37 34.18 -22.03
C TYR A 204 -25.53 35.40 -22.94
N ILE A 205 -26.65 36.08 -22.78
CA ILE A 205 -26.93 37.37 -23.41
C ILE A 205 -26.96 38.41 -22.29
N SER A 206 -26.00 39.33 -22.31
CA SER A 206 -25.95 40.39 -21.30
C SER A 206 -27.15 41.33 -21.43
N PRO A 207 -27.85 41.64 -20.33
CA PRO A 207 -28.90 42.66 -20.34
C PRO A 207 -28.33 44.06 -20.61
N ASN A 208 -27.02 44.27 -20.41
CA ASN A 208 -26.37 45.55 -20.65
C ASN A 208 -25.11 45.36 -21.52
N PRO A 209 -25.21 45.54 -22.85
CA PRO A 209 -24.09 45.25 -23.78
C PRO A 209 -22.85 46.13 -23.58
N LYS A 210 -23.02 47.31 -22.98
CA LYS A 210 -21.93 48.27 -22.74
C LYS A 210 -21.07 47.93 -21.52
N GLU A 211 -21.59 47.12 -20.60
CA GLU A 211 -20.93 46.77 -19.36
C GLU A 211 -20.47 45.31 -19.40
N LYS A 212 -19.15 45.08 -19.40
CA LYS A 212 -18.57 43.74 -19.34
C LYS A 212 -18.23 43.39 -17.90
N LYS A 213 -18.99 42.46 -17.32
CA LYS A 213 -18.75 41.89 -15.99
C LYS A 213 -18.40 40.42 -16.12
N HIS A 214 -17.66 39.90 -15.13
CA HIS A 214 -17.49 38.46 -14.99
C HIS A 214 -18.85 37.83 -14.63
N VAL A 215 -19.22 36.79 -15.35
CA VAL A 215 -20.47 36.04 -15.14
C VAL A 215 -20.08 34.57 -14.99
N TRP A 216 -20.43 33.98 -13.85
CA TRP A 216 -20.09 32.59 -13.55
C TRP A 216 -21.00 31.65 -14.33
N PHE A 217 -20.39 30.74 -15.10
CA PHE A 217 -21.11 29.77 -15.93
C PHE A 217 -22.10 28.94 -15.11
N GLY A 218 -21.62 28.20 -14.11
CA GLY A 218 -22.44 27.25 -13.35
C GLY A 218 -23.43 27.85 -12.34
N GLU A 219 -23.41 29.16 -12.13
CA GLU A 219 -24.23 29.82 -11.11
C GLU A 219 -25.18 30.86 -11.72
N SER A 220 -24.75 31.58 -12.76
CA SER A 220 -25.46 32.74 -13.30
C SER A 220 -25.97 32.55 -14.72
N MET A 221 -25.52 31.53 -15.46
CA MET A 221 -26.00 31.24 -16.82
C MET A 221 -27.08 30.16 -16.79
N THR A 222 -28.10 30.30 -17.63
CA THR A 222 -29.13 29.27 -17.81
C THR A 222 -28.49 28.01 -18.39
N ASP A 223 -28.86 26.84 -17.85
CA ASP A 223 -28.26 25.53 -18.15
C ASP A 223 -26.77 25.41 -17.79
N GLY A 224 -26.21 26.36 -17.04
CA GLY A 224 -24.86 26.26 -16.50
C GLY A 224 -24.76 25.16 -15.43
N PHE A 225 -23.58 24.57 -15.30
CA PHE A 225 -23.27 23.59 -14.26
C PHE A 225 -21.85 23.79 -13.71
N GLN A 226 -21.59 23.25 -12.53
CA GLN A 226 -20.24 23.18 -11.96
C GLN A 226 -19.55 21.90 -12.41
N PHE A 227 -18.22 21.95 -12.59
CA PHE A 227 -17.46 20.76 -12.98
C PHE A 227 -17.32 19.82 -11.78
N GLU A 228 -17.78 18.59 -11.96
CA GLU A 228 -17.60 17.50 -11.02
C GLU A 228 -16.49 16.56 -11.52
N TYR A 229 -15.82 15.89 -10.59
CA TYR A 229 -14.69 15.01 -10.85
C TYR A 229 -14.89 13.67 -10.17
N GLY A 230 -14.37 12.62 -10.82
CA GLY A 230 -14.57 11.24 -10.39
C GLY A 230 -15.81 10.67 -11.07
N SER A 231 -15.63 9.61 -11.86
CA SER A 231 -16.75 8.85 -12.38
C SER A 231 -17.45 8.15 -11.22
N GLU A 232 -18.78 8.26 -11.13
CA GLU A 232 -19.57 7.33 -10.31
C GLU A 232 -19.22 5.89 -10.73
N GLY A 233 -18.78 5.08 -9.77
CA GLY A 233 -18.45 3.67 -9.99
C GLY A 233 -19.67 2.81 -10.19
#